data_AF-A0A838JUT4-F1
#
_entry.id   AF-A0A838JUT4-F1
#
_cell.length_a   1.000
_cell.length_b   1.000
_cell.length_c   1.000
_cell.angle_alpha   90.00
_cell.angle_beta   90.00
_cell.angle_gamma   90.00
#
_symmetry.space_group_name_H-M   'P 1'
#
loop_
_entity.id
_entity.type
_entity.pdbx_description
1 polymer ?
#
loop_
_entity_poly.entity_id
_entity_poly.type
_entity_poly.pdbx_seq_one_letter_code
_entity_poly.pdbx_strand_id
1 'polypeptide(L)'
;NVGGQINTAAALHLAAATTNFRIQEYFNDFADPWVRETAPGLPEVVDGYFELPRGPGLGVELDEEVIEAHPKQDVHFNLFSEGWEKREGAGVNQ
;
A
#
# COMPACT_ATOMS: atom_id res chain seq x y z
N ASN A 1 2.90 3.58 5.61
CA ASN A 1 1.80 2.80 6.20
C ASN A 1 1.66 1.56 5.35
N VAL A 2 1.11 0.49 5.90
CA VAL A 2 1.06 -0.85 5.28
C VAL A 2 -0.28 -1.17 4.58
N GLY A 3 -1.18 -0.19 4.43
CA GLY A 3 -2.57 -0.45 4.06
C GLY A 3 -2.92 -0.32 2.57
N GLY A 4 -1.93 -0.32 1.67
CA GLY A 4 -2.14 -0.15 0.23
C GLY A 4 -2.50 1.29 -0.18
N GLN A 5 -2.90 1.47 -1.44
CA GLN A 5 -3.02 2.81 -2.05
C GLN A 5 -4.22 3.61 -1.51
N ILE A 6 -5.37 2.97 -1.25
CA ILE A 6 -6.55 3.63 -0.66
C ILE A 6 -6.26 4.15 0.75
N ASN A 7 -5.58 3.37 1.59
CA ASN A 7 -5.18 3.82 2.93
C ASN A 7 -4.16 4.97 2.86
N THR A 8 -3.28 4.96 1.85
CA THR A 8 -2.35 6.07 1.61
C THR A 8 -3.11 7.36 1.27
N ALA A 9 -4.08 7.32 0.35
CA ALA A 9 -4.92 8.47 0.04
C ALA A 9 -5.64 9.03 1.29
N ALA A 10 -6.25 8.15 2.10
CA ALA A 10 -6.89 8.56 3.35
C ALA A 10 -5.92 9.21 4.34
N ALA A 11 -4.71 8.66 4.48
CA ALA A 11 -3.68 9.23 5.35
C ALA A 11 -3.18 10.60 4.84
N LEU A 12 -3.08 10.80 3.53
CA LEU A 12 -2.75 12.11 2.93
C LEU A 12 -3.81 13.16 3.24
N HIS A 13 -5.10 12.81 3.19
CA HIS A 13 -6.18 13.72 3.61
C HIS A 13 -6.09 14.08 5.10
N LEU A 14 -5.80 13.10 5.97
CA LEU A 14 -5.59 13.37 7.39
C LEU A 14 -4.37 14.28 7.63
N ALA A 15 -3.28 14.05 6.90
CA ALA A 15 -2.09 14.90 6.96
C ALA A 15 -2.40 16.34 6.54
N ALA A 16 -3.13 16.53 5.44
CA ALA A 16 -3.52 17.85 4.95
C ALA A 16 -4.49 18.58 5.90
N ALA A 17 -5.32 17.85 6.64
CA ALA A 17 -6.31 18.40 7.56
C ALA A 17 -5.80 18.67 8.98
N THR A 18 -4.52 18.39 9.28
CA THR A 18 -3.94 18.54 10.63
C THR A 18 -2.71 19.45 10.62
N THR A 19 -2.58 20.31 11.64
CA THR A 19 -1.47 21.27 11.72
C THR A 19 -0.20 20.69 12.35
N ASN A 20 -0.31 19.52 12.97
CA ASN A 20 0.77 18.82 13.66
C ASN A 20 1.30 17.60 12.90
N PHE A 21 0.96 17.47 11.61
CA PHE A 21 1.57 16.47 10.73
C PHE A 21 3.10 16.64 10.67
N ARG A 22 3.80 15.51 10.50
CA ARG A 22 5.28 15.46 10.44
C ARG A 22 5.79 14.71 9.22
N ILE A 23 5.42 13.44 9.07
CA ILE A 23 5.86 12.59 7.97
C ILE A 23 4.81 11.51 7.68
N GLN A 24 4.70 11.13 6.41
CA GLN A 24 3.85 10.02 5.96
C GLN A 24 4.78 8.85 5.62
N GLU A 25 4.63 7.74 6.33
CA GLU A 25 5.29 6.49 5.93
C GLU A 25 4.64 6.00 4.62
N TYR A 26 5.46 5.57 3.66
CA TYR A 26 5.02 4.97 2.40
C TYR A 26 6.11 4.03 1.88
N PHE A 27 5.72 2.87 1.38
CA PHE A 27 6.66 1.86 0.90
C PHE A 27 6.12 1.04 -0.29
N ASN A 28 4.99 1.45 -0.88
CA ASN A 28 4.40 0.68 -1.99
C ASN A 28 5.30 0.69 -3.24
N ASP A 29 6.31 1.56 -3.30
CA ASP A 29 7.35 1.52 -4.34
C ASP A 29 8.25 0.27 -4.26
N PHE A 30 8.27 -0.41 -3.12
CA PHE A 30 8.95 -1.69 -2.93
C PHE A 30 8.01 -2.89 -3.10
N ALA A 31 6.72 -2.66 -3.32
CA ALA A 31 5.75 -3.71 -3.59
C ALA A 31 5.80 -4.10 -5.07
N ASP A 32 5.04 -5.14 -5.44
CA ASP A 32 4.90 -5.52 -6.84
C ASP A 32 4.34 -4.36 -7.67
N PRO A 33 4.82 -4.13 -8.92
CA PRO A 33 4.43 -2.97 -9.71
C PRO A 33 2.92 -2.77 -9.86
N TRP A 34 2.15 -3.87 -9.98
CA TRP A 34 0.69 -3.85 -10.13
C TRP A 34 -0.03 -3.23 -8.93
N VAL A 35 0.60 -3.17 -7.74
CA VAL A 35 0.00 -2.55 -6.55
C VAL A 35 -0.28 -1.06 -6.79
N ARG A 36 0.51 -0.39 -7.64
CA ARG A 36 0.30 1.01 -8.01
C ARG A 36 -0.92 1.20 -8.91
N GLU A 37 -1.29 0.18 -9.65
CA GLU A 37 -2.44 0.17 -10.55
C GLU A 37 -3.75 -0.02 -9.78
N THR A 38 -3.71 -0.50 -8.52
CA THR A 38 -4.93 -0.76 -7.72
C THR A 38 -5.75 0.48 -7.36
N ALA A 39 -5.16 1.69 -7.42
CA ALA A 39 -5.91 2.91 -7.16
C ALA A 39 -5.47 4.07 -8.06
N PRO A 40 -5.92 4.10 -9.34
CA PRO A 40 -5.64 5.20 -10.23
C PRO A 40 -6.06 6.55 -9.61
N GLY A 41 -5.15 7.52 -9.66
CA GLY A 41 -5.34 8.86 -9.10
C GLY A 41 -4.50 9.15 -7.86
N LEU A 42 -3.90 8.14 -7.22
CA LEU A 42 -2.93 8.42 -6.15
C LEU A 42 -1.68 9.06 -6.78
N PRO A 43 -1.25 10.24 -6.31
CA PRO A 43 -0.05 10.87 -6.84
C PRO A 43 1.20 10.07 -6.52
N GLU A 44 2.20 10.21 -7.38
CA GLU A 44 3.52 9.66 -7.16
C GLU A 44 4.30 10.44 -6.09
N VAL A 45 5.25 9.76 -5.46
CA VAL A 45 6.25 10.44 -4.64
C VAL A 45 7.24 11.14 -5.56
N VAL A 46 7.30 12.47 -5.46
CA VAL A 46 8.27 13.31 -6.18
C VAL A 46 9.10 14.07 -5.16
N ASP A 47 10.43 13.93 -5.25
CA ASP A 47 11.40 14.54 -4.33
C ASP A 47 11.14 14.26 -2.84
N GLY A 48 10.55 13.11 -2.52
CA GLY A 48 10.22 12.69 -1.16
C GLY A 48 8.87 13.19 -0.64
N TYR A 49 8.03 13.78 -1.49
CA TYR A 49 6.72 14.32 -1.12
C TYR A 49 5.61 13.76 -2.01
N PHE A 50 4.42 13.66 -1.41
CA PHE A 50 3.18 13.44 -2.15
C PHE A 50 2.50 14.78 -2.45
N GLU A 51 1.90 14.89 -3.64
CA GLU A 51 0.77 15.81 -3.79
C GLU A 51 -0.48 15.23 -3.12
N LEU A 52 -1.46 16.08 -2.81
CA LEU A 52 -2.78 15.60 -2.39
C LEU A 52 -3.55 15.09 -3.63
N PRO A 53 -4.20 13.91 -3.57
CA PRO A 53 -5.03 13.41 -4.66
C PRO A 53 -6.07 14.44 -5.09
N ARG A 54 -6.29 14.54 -6.40
CA ARG A 54 -7.23 15.51 -6.99
C ARG A 54 -8.52 14.80 -7.36
N GLY A 55 -9.63 15.31 -6.84
CA GLY A 55 -10.94 14.72 -7.09
C GLY A 55 -11.81 14.75 -5.83
N PRO A 56 -13.09 14.42 -5.94
CA PRO A 56 -13.97 14.29 -4.79
C PRO A 56 -13.57 13.10 -3.90
N GLY A 57 -14.02 13.13 -2.64
CA GLY A 57 -13.77 12.04 -1.69
C GLY A 57 -12.28 11.88 -1.39
N LEU A 58 -11.76 10.65 -1.53
CA LEU A 58 -10.33 10.37 -1.34
C LEU A 58 -9.48 10.81 -2.55
N GLY A 59 -10.09 11.18 -3.68
CA GLY A 59 -9.40 11.56 -4.91
C GLY A 59 -8.75 10.39 -5.66
N VAL A 60 -9.16 9.15 -5.35
CA VAL A 60 -8.73 7.91 -5.98
C VAL A 60 -9.93 6.96 -6.10
N GLU A 61 -9.90 6.06 -7.07
CA GLU A 61 -10.88 4.99 -7.25
C GLU A 61 -10.18 3.64 -7.15
N LEU A 62 -10.83 2.62 -6.58
CA LEU A 62 -10.28 1.27 -6.52
C LEU A 62 -10.46 0.58 -7.88
N ASP A 63 -9.38 0.06 -8.46
CA ASP A 63 -9.44 -0.74 -9.69
C ASP A 63 -9.75 -2.21 -9.34
N GLU A 64 -11.02 -2.58 -9.39
CA GLU A 64 -11.48 -3.93 -9.05
C GLU A 64 -10.92 -4.99 -10.00
N GLU A 65 -10.70 -4.67 -11.29
CA GLU A 65 -10.15 -5.61 -12.27
C GLU A 65 -8.70 -5.98 -11.92
N VAL A 66 -7.89 -4.99 -11.52
CA VAL A 66 -6.51 -5.24 -11.04
C VAL A 66 -6.51 -6.09 -9.78
N ILE A 67 -7.44 -5.83 -8.85
CA ILE A 67 -7.56 -6.60 -7.60
C ILE A 67 -7.96 -8.05 -7.90
N GLU A 68 -8.93 -8.27 -8.78
CA GLU A 68 -9.37 -9.61 -9.19
C GLU A 68 -8.26 -10.39 -9.92
N ALA A 69 -7.43 -9.71 -10.72
CA ALA A 69 -6.28 -10.30 -11.39
C ALA A 69 -5.17 -10.74 -10.42
N HIS A 70 -5.10 -10.16 -9.21
CA HIS A 70 -4.06 -10.43 -8.21
C HIS A 70 -4.67 -10.84 -6.86
N PRO A 71 -5.32 -12.02 -6.80
CA PRO A 71 -6.02 -12.46 -5.59
C PRO A 71 -5.04 -12.72 -4.46
N LYS A 72 -5.50 -12.44 -3.23
CA LYS A 72 -4.75 -12.71 -2.00
C LYS A 72 -4.21 -14.13 -2.00
N GLN A 73 -2.91 -14.27 -1.72
CA GLN A 73 -2.28 -15.55 -1.41
C GLN A 73 -2.22 -15.73 0.11
N ASP A 74 -2.65 -16.88 0.61
CA ASP A 74 -2.48 -17.23 2.02
C ASP A 74 -1.03 -17.67 2.25
N VAL A 75 -0.20 -16.72 2.65
CA VAL A 75 1.18 -16.95 3.03
C VAL A 75 1.28 -16.81 4.54
N HIS A 76 1.61 -17.90 5.23
CA HIS A 76 1.95 -17.85 6.64
C HIS A 76 3.46 -17.87 6.81
N PHE A 77 3.94 -16.93 7.61
CA PHE A 77 5.35 -16.79 7.91
C PHE A 77 5.52 -16.52 9.40
N ASN A 78 6.21 -17.42 10.09
CA ASN A 78 6.44 -17.32 11.52
C ASN A 78 7.76 -16.58 11.79
N LEU A 79 7.65 -15.34 12.27
CA LEU A 79 8.79 -14.49 12.61
C LEU A 79 9.64 -15.03 13.77
N PHE A 80 9.18 -16.05 14.49
CA PHE A 80 9.85 -16.63 15.66
C PHE A 80 10.40 -18.04 15.41
N SER A 81 10.18 -18.64 14.24
CA SER A 81 10.75 -19.94 13.90
C SER A 81 12.19 -19.81 13.42
N GLU A 82 13.00 -20.84 13.63
CA GLU A 82 14.32 -20.93 13.00
C GLU A 82 14.20 -20.87 11.46
N GLY A 83 15.09 -20.14 10.80
CA GLY A 83 15.07 -19.97 9.34
C GLY A 83 14.06 -18.93 8.83
N TRP A 84 13.42 -18.16 9.72
CA TRP A 84 12.50 -17.09 9.34
C TRP A 84 13.15 -16.13 8.32
N GLU A 85 14.42 -15.77 8.49
CA GLU A 85 15.11 -14.81 7.63
C GLU A 85 15.08 -15.15 6.12
N LYS A 86 14.87 -16.43 5.77
CA LYS A 86 14.74 -16.91 4.39
C LYS A 86 13.43 -16.52 3.71
N ARG A 87 12.39 -16.19 4.50
CA ARG A 87 11.03 -15.84 4.02
C ARG A 87 10.41 -16.91 3.12
N GLU A 88 10.90 -18.14 3.24
CA GLU A 88 10.25 -19.32 2.69
C GLU A 88 8.97 -19.50 3.50
N GLY A 89 7.82 -19.18 2.90
CA GLY A 89 6.53 -19.38 3.56
C GLY A 89 6.40 -20.83 4.03
N ALA A 90 5.72 -21.07 5.15
CA ALA A 90 5.33 -22.42 5.50
C ALA A 90 4.44 -22.93 4.37
N GLY A 91 5.00 -23.77 3.49
CA GLY A 91 4.34 -24.18 2.26
C GLY A 91 2.95 -24.71 2.56
N VAL A 92 1.96 -24.28 1.78
CA VAL A 92 0.65 -24.92 1.73
C VAL A 92 0.85 -26.30 1.11
N ASN A 93 1.30 -27.24 1.94
CA ASN A 93 1.32 -28.69 1.73
C ASN A 93 1.66 -29.36 3.08
N GLN A 94 0.70 -29.33 4.00
CA GLN A 94 0.33 -30.45 4.88
C GLN A 94 -1.19 -30.47 5.04
#